data_AF-A0A2E2WU25-F1
#
_entry.id   AF-A0A2E2WU25-F1
#
_cell.length_a   1.000
_cell.length_b   1.000
_cell.length_c   1.000
_cell.angle_alpha   90.00
_cell.angle_beta   90.00
_cell.angle_gamma   90.00
#
_symmetry.space_group_name_H-M   'P 1'
#
loop_
_entity.id
_entity.type
_entity.pdbx_description
1 polymer ?
#
loop_
_entity_poly.entity_id
_entity_poly.type
_entity_poly.pdbx_seq_one_letter_code
_entity_poly.pdbx_strand_id
1 'polypeptide(L)'
;MTTTFALKNIFNDDFCKSLCKSYGFKNEGQNEIANILQDTFRDFIILILSENNSYTVEERNKLYNEAIYNLQHTSKLLQGMPHPASSMSYKLSKMSETLKKVTSGSKKEKSKANRFIEKNLIRKFILFWDANNPNKFLLDKNRINYDICKCFLDCAKKISSEYPEIEWFRVCEIEFIESLFENI
;
A
#
# COMPACT_ATOMS: atom_id res chain seq x y z
N MET A 1 4.65 -8.76 -25.05
CA MET A 1 5.54 -8.57 -23.89
C MET A 1 4.81 -7.64 -22.91
N THR A 2 4.47 -8.13 -21.73
CA THR A 2 3.95 -7.27 -20.65
C THR A 2 5.10 -6.44 -20.12
N THR A 3 5.18 -5.17 -20.51
CA THR A 3 6.07 -4.19 -19.87
C THR A 3 5.64 -4.05 -18.41
N THR A 4 6.31 -4.76 -17.51
CA THR A 4 6.17 -4.53 -16.07
C THR A 4 6.60 -3.10 -15.78
N PHE A 5 5.67 -2.30 -15.25
CA PHE A 5 5.94 -0.95 -14.78
C PHE A 5 7.05 -1.02 -13.71
N ALA A 6 8.24 -0.54 -14.05
CA ALA A 6 9.38 -0.51 -13.13
C ALA A 6 9.33 0.78 -12.31
N LEU A 7 9.17 0.65 -11.00
CA LEU A 7 9.28 1.79 -10.09
C LEU A 7 10.74 2.29 -10.06
N LYS A 8 10.91 3.61 -9.97
CA LYS A 8 12.18 4.25 -9.57
C LYS A 8 12.72 3.59 -8.30
N ASN A 9 14.04 3.53 -8.18
CA ASN A 9 14.69 3.14 -6.93
C ASN A 9 14.55 4.30 -5.93
N ILE A 10 13.63 4.19 -4.99
CA ILE A 10 13.26 5.28 -4.09
C ILE A 10 14.23 5.34 -2.90
N PHE A 11 14.53 4.18 -2.34
CA PHE A 11 15.26 4.08 -1.08
C PHE A 11 16.74 3.79 -1.36
N ASN A 12 17.52 4.84 -1.59
CA ASN A 12 18.96 4.71 -1.80
C ASN A 12 19.71 4.40 -0.50
N ASP A 13 20.95 3.92 -0.64
CA ASP A 13 21.80 3.50 0.48
C ASP A 13 21.95 4.58 1.56
N ASP A 14 22.16 5.84 1.16
CA ASP A 14 22.37 6.94 2.12
C ASP A 14 21.12 7.23 2.95
N PHE A 15 19.94 7.18 2.31
CA PHE A 15 18.67 7.29 3.01
C PHE A 15 18.45 6.12 3.98
N CYS A 16 18.69 4.88 3.53
CA CYS A 16 18.56 3.70 4.38
C CYS A 16 19.55 3.71 5.55
N LYS A 17 20.80 4.16 5.36
CA LYS A 17 21.77 4.36 6.44
C LYS A 17 21.25 5.37 7.47
N SER A 18 20.69 6.49 6.99
CA SER A 18 20.12 7.52 7.85
C SER A 18 18.94 6.97 8.67
N LEU A 19 18.04 6.21 8.04
CA LEU A 19 16.92 5.57 8.72
C LEU A 19 17.38 4.58 9.79
N CYS A 20 18.29 3.66 9.44
CA CYS A 20 18.80 2.67 10.39
C CYS A 20 19.44 3.34 11.60
N LYS A 21 20.21 4.42 11.38
CA LYS A 21 20.83 5.20 12.46
C LYS A 21 19.80 5.94 13.32
N SER A 22 18.78 6.54 12.70
CA SER A 22 17.79 7.38 13.39
C SER A 22 16.79 6.57 14.20
N TYR A 23 16.41 5.38 13.71
CA TYR A 23 15.35 4.57 14.30
C TYR A 23 15.85 3.27 14.95
N GLY A 24 17.15 2.94 14.83
CA GLY A 24 17.76 1.81 15.52
C GLY A 24 17.35 0.44 14.95
N PHE A 25 17.20 0.36 13.63
CA PHE A 25 16.94 -0.94 12.97
C PHE A 25 18.10 -1.90 13.19
N LYS A 26 17.78 -3.18 13.39
CA LYS A 26 18.78 -4.25 13.47
C LYS A 26 19.56 -4.29 12.16
N ASN A 27 20.86 -4.59 12.23
CA ASN A 27 21.78 -4.63 11.09
C ASN A 27 21.41 -5.74 10.09
N GLU A 28 20.35 -5.52 9.34
CA GLU A 28 20.10 -6.11 8.02
C GLU A 28 20.81 -5.18 7.02
N GLY A 29 21.42 -5.74 5.98
CA GLY A 29 22.21 -4.92 5.03
C GLY A 29 21.37 -3.76 4.47
N GLN A 30 21.98 -2.61 4.19
CA GLN A 30 21.22 -1.42 3.73
C GLN A 30 20.35 -1.72 2.50
N ASN A 31 20.84 -2.57 1.61
CA ASN A 31 20.13 -3.06 0.43
C ASN A 31 18.86 -3.86 0.79
N GLU A 32 18.88 -4.61 1.89
CA GLU A 32 17.74 -5.41 2.33
C GLU A 32 16.61 -4.52 2.84
N ILE A 33 16.94 -3.54 3.68
CA ILE A 33 15.98 -2.51 4.13
C ILE A 33 15.39 -1.76 2.93
N ALA A 34 16.23 -1.34 1.98
CA ALA A 34 15.77 -0.67 0.77
C ALA A 34 14.75 -1.51 -0.02
N ASN A 35 15.04 -2.80 -0.22
CA ASN A 35 14.15 -3.71 -0.92
C ASN A 35 12.83 -3.92 -0.18
N ILE A 36 12.86 -4.13 1.14
CA ILE A 36 11.65 -4.34 1.95
C ILE A 36 10.79 -3.07 1.96
N LEU A 37 11.40 -1.89 2.09
CA LEU A 37 10.68 -0.62 1.99
C LEU A 37 10.08 -0.44 0.59
N GLN A 38 10.84 -0.73 -0.47
CA GLN A 38 10.32 -0.66 -1.84
C GLN A 38 9.09 -1.56 -2.01
N ASP A 39 9.14 -2.80 -1.50
CA ASP A 39 8.02 -3.74 -1.54
C ASP A 39 6.82 -3.29 -0.67
N THR A 40 7.10 -2.65 0.47
CA THR A 40 6.07 -2.11 1.38
C THR A 40 5.21 -1.06 0.70
N PHE A 41 5.86 -0.12 -0.03
CA PHE A 41 5.17 0.98 -0.70
C PHE A 41 4.75 0.68 -2.15
N ARG A 42 5.30 -0.37 -2.79
CA ARG A 42 5.10 -0.69 -4.22
C ARG A 42 3.65 -0.64 -4.65
N ASP A 43 2.79 -1.41 -3.99
CA ASP A 43 1.39 -1.55 -4.39
C ASP A 43 0.63 -0.22 -4.28
N PHE A 44 0.92 0.56 -3.23
CA PHE A 44 0.30 1.86 -3.02
C PHE A 44 0.74 2.86 -4.09
N ILE A 45 2.04 2.93 -4.38
CA ILE A 45 2.59 3.82 -5.40
C ILE A 45 2.04 3.47 -6.78
N ILE A 46 2.06 2.19 -7.16
CA ILE A 46 1.50 1.74 -8.44
C ILE A 46 0.02 2.10 -8.53
N LEU A 47 -0.75 1.89 -7.45
CA LEU A 47 -2.17 2.23 -7.43
C LEU A 47 -2.40 3.72 -7.67
N ILE A 48 -1.72 4.60 -6.94
CA ILE A 48 -1.92 6.05 -7.10
C ILE A 48 -1.45 6.53 -8.48
N LEU A 49 -0.31 6.04 -8.98
CA LEU A 49 0.16 6.36 -10.34
C LEU A 49 -0.80 5.86 -11.42
N SER A 50 -1.46 4.72 -11.19
CA SER A 50 -2.51 4.20 -12.07
C SER A 50 -3.83 4.97 -11.98
N GLU A 51 -4.03 5.79 -10.95
CA GLU A 51 -5.18 6.70 -10.86
C GLU A 51 -4.88 8.06 -11.50
N ASN A 52 -3.63 8.52 -11.38
CA ASN A 52 -3.09 9.77 -11.93
C ASN A 52 -2.60 9.64 -13.39
N ASN A 53 -2.98 8.57 -14.10
CA ASN A 53 -2.56 8.34 -15.46
C ASN A 53 -3.26 9.28 -16.46
N SER A 54 -2.74 9.33 -17.69
CA SER A 54 -3.29 10.13 -18.79
C SER A 54 -4.61 9.59 -19.36
N TYR A 55 -5.13 8.49 -18.82
CA TYR A 55 -6.37 7.88 -19.32
C TYR A 55 -7.56 8.74 -18.91
N THR A 56 -8.53 8.89 -19.80
CA THR A 56 -9.79 9.54 -19.45
C THR A 56 -10.56 8.70 -18.44
N VAL A 57 -11.55 9.31 -17.78
CA VAL A 57 -12.45 8.60 -16.86
C VAL A 57 -13.13 7.42 -17.57
N GLU A 58 -13.52 7.58 -18.84
CA GLU A 58 -14.12 6.51 -19.64
C GLU A 58 -13.16 5.35 -19.90
N GLU A 59 -11.92 5.64 -20.30
CA GLU A 59 -10.91 4.61 -20.57
C GLU A 59 -10.58 3.80 -19.32
N ARG A 60 -10.40 4.49 -18.18
CA ARG A 60 -10.19 3.86 -16.88
C ARG A 60 -11.39 3.02 -16.46
N ASN A 61 -12.61 3.51 -16.63
CA ASN A 61 -13.81 2.75 -16.34
C ASN A 61 -13.95 1.51 -17.23
N LYS A 62 -13.55 1.59 -18.50
CA LYS A 62 -13.53 0.43 -19.41
C LYS A 62 -12.59 -0.67 -18.91
N LEU A 63 -11.36 -0.30 -18.53
CA LEU A 63 -10.38 -1.24 -17.95
C LEU A 63 -10.90 -1.88 -16.66
N TYR A 64 -11.49 -1.09 -15.77
CA TYR A 64 -12.05 -1.63 -14.55
C TYR A 64 -13.24 -2.56 -14.80
N ASN A 65 -14.13 -2.22 -15.74
CA ASN A 65 -15.26 -3.08 -16.10
C ASN A 65 -14.78 -4.42 -16.67
N GLU A 66 -13.72 -4.40 -17.48
CA GLU A 66 -13.09 -5.61 -18.00
C GLU A 66 -12.45 -6.45 -16.89
N ALA A 67 -11.71 -5.82 -15.98
CA ALA A 67 -11.13 -6.50 -14.82
C ALA A 67 -12.22 -7.10 -13.92
N ILE A 68 -13.29 -6.35 -13.65
CA ILE A 68 -14.46 -6.81 -12.90
C ILE A 68 -15.07 -8.05 -13.57
N TYR A 69 -15.29 -7.99 -14.88
CA TYR A 69 -15.85 -9.10 -15.65
C TYR A 69 -14.97 -10.35 -15.53
N ASN A 70 -13.66 -10.21 -15.74
CA ASN A 70 -12.70 -11.32 -15.65
C ASN A 70 -12.64 -11.95 -14.26
N LEU A 71 -12.67 -11.13 -13.20
CA LEU A 71 -12.71 -11.62 -11.82
C LEU A 71 -14.00 -12.38 -11.52
N GLN A 72 -15.16 -11.87 -11.95
CA GLN A 72 -16.44 -12.57 -11.77
C GLN A 72 -16.49 -13.88 -12.55
N HIS A 73 -15.99 -13.87 -13.79
CA HIS A 73 -15.95 -15.06 -14.62
C HIS A 73 -15.06 -16.14 -14.00
N THR A 74 -13.84 -15.77 -13.60
CA THR A 74 -12.90 -16.68 -12.94
C THR A 74 -13.44 -17.19 -11.60
N SER A 75 -14.07 -16.32 -10.79
CA SER A 75 -14.72 -16.71 -9.54
C SER A 75 -15.79 -17.78 -9.75
N LYS A 76 -16.64 -17.66 -10.79
CA LYS A 76 -17.64 -18.67 -11.16
C LYS A 76 -17.03 -20.00 -11.58
N LEU A 77 -15.94 -19.97 -12.36
CA LEU A 77 -15.24 -21.19 -12.78
C LEU A 77 -14.67 -21.99 -11.59
N LEU A 78 -14.22 -21.28 -10.55
CA LEU A 78 -13.65 -21.88 -9.35
C LEU A 78 -14.70 -22.20 -8.27
N GLN A 79 -15.95 -21.77 -8.47
CA GLN A 79 -17.03 -21.95 -7.50
C GLN A 79 -17.42 -23.43 -7.39
N GLY A 80 -17.48 -23.95 -6.16
CA GLY A 80 -17.82 -25.36 -5.91
C GLY A 80 -16.67 -26.35 -6.11
N MET A 81 -15.49 -25.90 -6.54
CA MET A 81 -14.30 -26.74 -6.59
C MET A 81 -13.75 -27.04 -5.18
N PRO A 82 -13.02 -28.16 -5.00
CA PRO A 82 -12.36 -28.46 -3.72
C PRO A 82 -11.32 -27.38 -3.35
N HIS A 83 -10.95 -27.35 -2.07
CA HIS A 83 -9.90 -26.46 -1.57
C HIS A 83 -8.57 -26.76 -2.30
N PRO A 84 -7.80 -25.74 -2.75
CA PRO A 84 -7.92 -24.31 -2.45
C PRO A 84 -8.77 -23.48 -3.44
N ALA A 85 -9.30 -24.07 -4.50
CA ALA A 85 -9.96 -23.34 -5.59
C ALA A 85 -11.24 -22.61 -5.12
N SER A 86 -12.08 -23.23 -4.29
CA SER A 86 -13.26 -22.56 -3.70
C SER A 86 -12.90 -21.38 -2.79
N SER A 87 -11.80 -21.46 -2.05
CA SER A 87 -11.29 -20.33 -1.26
C SER A 87 -10.86 -19.17 -2.15
N MET A 88 -10.22 -19.48 -3.28
CA MET A 88 -9.84 -18.47 -4.28
C MET A 88 -11.07 -17.85 -4.96
N SER A 89 -12.10 -18.64 -5.26
CA SER A 89 -13.39 -18.14 -5.78
C SER A 89 -13.99 -17.05 -4.89
N TYR A 90 -14.01 -17.27 -3.57
CA TYR A 90 -14.48 -16.28 -2.59
C TYR A 90 -13.64 -15.00 -2.60
N LYS A 91 -12.31 -15.14 -2.59
CA LYS A 91 -11.39 -13.99 -2.65
C LYS A 91 -11.58 -13.16 -3.91
N LEU A 92 -11.66 -13.81 -5.08
CA LEU A 92 -11.88 -13.14 -6.37
C LEU A 92 -13.24 -12.43 -6.41
N SER A 93 -14.30 -13.04 -5.84
CA SER A 93 -15.62 -12.40 -5.73
C SER A 93 -15.55 -11.12 -4.90
N LYS A 94 -14.86 -11.16 -3.75
CA LYS A 94 -14.66 -9.99 -2.88
C LYS A 94 -13.82 -8.90 -3.56
N MET A 95 -12.81 -9.27 -4.32
CA MET A 95 -12.02 -8.33 -5.12
C MET A 95 -12.88 -7.64 -6.19
N SER A 96 -13.73 -8.39 -6.89
CA SER A 96 -14.67 -7.83 -7.88
C SER A 96 -15.68 -6.86 -7.24
N GLU A 97 -16.29 -7.23 -6.11
CA GLU A 97 -17.18 -6.34 -5.35
C GLU A 97 -16.49 -5.04 -4.94
N THR A 98 -15.22 -5.11 -4.57
CA THR A 98 -14.43 -3.95 -4.15
C THR A 98 -14.15 -3.03 -5.33
N LEU A 99 -13.74 -3.59 -6.48
CA LEU A 99 -13.52 -2.81 -7.69
C LEU A 99 -14.80 -2.12 -8.18
N LYS A 100 -15.96 -2.78 -8.10
CA LYS A 100 -17.26 -2.16 -8.42
C LYS A 100 -17.55 -0.92 -7.57
N LYS A 101 -17.21 -0.96 -6.28
CA LYS A 101 -17.39 0.18 -5.37
C LYS A 101 -16.43 1.33 -5.68
N VAL A 102 -15.21 1.04 -6.11
CA VAL A 102 -14.23 2.05 -6.50
C VAL A 102 -14.67 2.79 -7.78
N THR A 103 -15.21 2.06 -8.76
CA THR A 103 -15.57 2.62 -10.07
C THR A 103 -16.89 3.40 -10.03
N SER A 104 -17.93 2.76 -9.50
CA SER A 104 -19.33 3.19 -9.62
C SER A 104 -20.00 3.45 -8.28
N GLY A 105 -19.29 3.26 -7.16
CA GLY A 105 -19.83 3.49 -5.83
C GLY A 105 -20.06 4.98 -5.54
N SER A 106 -20.95 5.22 -4.59
CA SER A 106 -21.20 6.54 -4.01
C SER A 106 -19.91 7.17 -3.46
N LYS A 107 -19.88 8.51 -3.29
CA LYS A 107 -18.75 9.23 -2.68
C LYS A 107 -18.29 8.60 -1.35
N LYS A 108 -19.23 8.08 -0.56
CA LYS A 108 -18.99 7.37 0.71
C LYS A 108 -18.28 6.02 0.52
N GLU A 109 -18.61 5.29 -0.54
CA GLU A 109 -17.97 4.00 -0.86
C GLU A 109 -16.56 4.18 -1.41
N LYS A 110 -16.34 5.19 -2.24
CA LYS A 110 -15.00 5.57 -2.71
C LYS A 110 -14.07 5.94 -1.54
N SER A 111 -14.55 6.78 -0.62
CA SER A 111 -13.81 7.13 0.60
C SER A 111 -13.48 5.90 1.46
N LYS A 112 -14.40 4.94 1.60
CA LYS A 112 -14.14 3.68 2.32
C LYS A 112 -13.08 2.82 1.63
N ALA A 113 -13.09 2.77 0.30
CA ALA A 113 -12.10 2.01 -0.47
C ALA A 113 -10.70 2.64 -0.35
N ASN A 114 -10.59 3.96 -0.44
CA ASN A 114 -9.33 4.67 -0.21
C ASN A 114 -8.78 4.41 1.20
N ARG A 115 -9.65 4.49 2.22
CA ARG A 115 -9.26 4.17 3.59
C ARG A 115 -8.78 2.73 3.76
N PHE A 116 -9.34 1.78 3.00
CA PHE A 116 -8.88 0.39 3.02
C PHE A 116 -7.47 0.26 2.43
N ILE A 117 -7.18 0.96 1.34
CA ILE A 117 -5.86 0.99 0.70
C ILE A 117 -4.82 1.61 1.64
N GLU A 118 -5.14 2.76 2.25
CA GLU A 118 -4.28 3.42 3.25
C GLU A 118 -3.99 2.47 4.42
N LYS A 119 -5.03 1.86 5.01
CA LYS A 119 -4.84 0.90 6.11
C LYS A 119 -3.95 -0.28 5.73
N ASN A 120 -4.02 -0.77 4.50
CA ASN A 120 -3.15 -1.86 4.06
C ASN A 120 -1.69 -1.42 3.93
N LEU A 121 -1.43 -0.20 3.46
CA LEU A 121 -0.08 0.37 3.47
C LEU A 121 0.46 0.44 4.89
N ILE A 122 -0.32 1.00 5.83
CA ILE A 122 0.09 1.11 7.23
C ILE A 122 0.33 -0.27 7.85
N ARG A 123 -0.53 -1.27 7.61
CA ARG A 123 -0.31 -2.64 8.10
C ARG A 123 0.99 -3.24 7.58
N LYS A 124 1.30 -3.09 6.30
CA LYS A 124 2.56 -3.56 5.74
C LYS A 124 3.76 -2.86 6.38
N PHE A 125 3.64 -1.55 6.62
CA PHE A 125 4.69 -0.78 7.27
C PHE A 125 4.90 -1.20 8.74
N ILE A 126 3.83 -1.52 9.47
CA ILE A 126 3.92 -2.10 10.81
C ILE A 126 4.69 -3.43 10.78
N LEU A 127 4.42 -4.30 9.80
CA LEU A 127 5.16 -5.55 9.65
C LEU A 127 6.66 -5.31 9.35
N PHE A 128 6.97 -4.36 8.47
CA PHE A 128 8.36 -3.93 8.25
C PHE A 128 9.02 -3.47 9.55
N TRP A 129 8.35 -2.58 10.29
CA TRP A 129 8.86 -2.04 11.53
C TRP A 129 9.08 -3.12 12.59
N ASP A 130 8.08 -3.98 12.80
CA ASP A 130 8.15 -5.04 13.80
C ASP A 130 9.18 -6.12 13.43
N ALA A 131 9.50 -6.33 12.16
CA ALA A 131 10.60 -7.22 11.78
C ALA A 131 11.97 -6.59 12.13
N ASN A 132 12.12 -5.30 11.84
CA ASN A 132 13.42 -4.63 11.80
C ASN A 132 13.78 -3.86 13.08
N ASN A 133 12.81 -3.54 13.93
CA ASN A 133 13.00 -2.72 15.13
C ASN A 133 12.84 -3.55 16.42
N PRO A 134 13.71 -3.36 17.43
CA PRO A 134 13.48 -3.91 18.77
C PRO A 134 12.21 -3.34 19.43
N ASN A 135 11.93 -2.04 19.26
CA ASN A 135 10.79 -1.36 19.85
C ASN A 135 9.57 -1.50 18.94
N LYS A 136 8.72 -2.51 19.19
CA LYS A 136 7.55 -2.83 18.35
C LYS A 136 6.54 -1.69 18.24
N PHE A 137 5.65 -1.78 17.25
CA PHE A 137 4.54 -0.85 17.03
C PHE A 137 3.70 -0.66 18.31
N LEU A 138 3.38 -1.77 18.98
CA LEU A 138 2.72 -1.75 20.29
C LEU A 138 3.75 -1.98 21.39
N LEU A 139 3.86 -0.99 22.28
CA LEU A 139 4.65 -1.05 23.51
C LEU A 139 3.83 -1.66 24.66
N ASP A 140 4.50 -1.88 25.79
CA ASP A 140 3.84 -2.33 27.02
C ASP A 140 2.63 -1.45 27.36
N LYS A 141 1.52 -2.10 27.72
CA LYS A 141 0.20 -1.47 27.95
C LYS A 141 -0.51 -0.96 26.68
N ASN A 142 -0.25 -1.56 25.51
CA ASN A 142 -0.91 -1.26 24.24
C ASN A 142 -0.79 0.21 23.81
N ARG A 143 0.32 0.86 24.15
CA ARG A 143 0.61 2.22 23.68
C ARG A 143 1.32 2.16 22.34
N ILE A 144 0.94 3.04 21.42
CA ILE A 144 1.58 3.15 20.11
C ILE A 144 2.99 3.73 20.28
N ASN A 145 3.95 3.11 19.62
CA ASN A 145 5.28 3.69 19.44
C ASN A 145 5.25 4.72 18.31
N TYR A 146 5.19 6.01 18.64
CA TYR A 146 5.12 7.09 17.65
C TYR A 146 6.40 7.29 16.81
N ASP A 147 7.51 6.63 17.12
CA ASP A 147 8.70 6.67 16.25
C ASP A 147 8.45 5.97 14.91
N ILE A 148 7.53 5.00 14.86
CA ILE A 148 7.08 4.41 13.59
C ILE A 148 6.42 5.46 12.68
N CYS A 149 5.65 6.40 13.26
CA CYS A 149 4.95 7.44 12.52
C CYS A 149 5.95 8.43 11.91
N LYS A 150 6.99 8.79 12.67
CA LYS A 150 8.10 9.62 12.17
C LYS A 150 8.88 8.92 11.07
N CYS A 151 9.21 7.64 11.25
CA CYS A 151 9.88 6.84 10.24
C CYS A 151 9.06 6.72 8.95
N PHE A 152 7.74 6.53 9.09
CA PHE A 152 6.82 6.51 7.96
C PHE A 152 6.81 7.87 7.24
N LEU A 153 6.76 8.98 7.99
CA LEU A 153 6.81 10.32 7.42
C LEU A 153 8.11 10.60 6.65
N ASP A 154 9.25 10.15 7.16
CA ASP A 154 10.53 10.29 6.46
C ASP A 154 10.54 9.48 5.16
N CYS A 155 9.99 8.26 5.18
CA CYS A 155 9.78 7.47 3.96
C CYS A 155 8.84 8.18 2.98
N ALA A 156 7.73 8.74 3.46
CA ALA A 156 6.77 9.49 2.65
C ALA A 156 7.41 10.71 1.99
N LYS A 157 8.23 11.47 2.72
CA LYS A 157 9.01 12.60 2.18
C LYS A 157 10.01 12.16 1.13
N LYS A 158 10.68 11.01 1.33
CA LYS A 158 11.58 10.48 0.32
C LYS A 158 10.80 10.07 -0.94
N ILE A 159 9.67 9.40 -0.80
CA ILE A 159 8.80 9.04 -1.93
C ILE A 159 8.31 10.28 -2.66
N SER A 160 7.86 11.34 -1.96
CA SER A 160 7.36 12.56 -2.61
C SER A 160 8.46 13.32 -3.37
N SER A 161 9.72 13.20 -2.95
CA SER A 161 10.85 13.76 -3.72
C SER A 161 11.09 13.03 -5.04
N GLU A 162 10.84 11.72 -5.09
CA GLU A 162 11.02 10.90 -6.29
C GLU A 162 9.76 10.87 -7.18
N TYR A 163 8.59 11.01 -6.57
CA TYR A 163 7.27 11.05 -7.22
C TYR A 163 6.46 12.28 -6.77
N PRO A 164 6.88 13.50 -7.17
CA PRO A 164 6.19 14.74 -6.79
C PRO A 164 4.74 14.82 -7.29
N GLU A 165 4.38 14.03 -8.31
CA GLU A 165 3.02 13.88 -8.83
C GLU A 165 2.07 13.12 -7.88
N ILE A 166 2.59 12.40 -6.89
CA ILE A 166 1.78 11.70 -5.89
C ILE A 166 1.48 12.68 -4.74
N GLU A 167 0.38 13.42 -4.89
CA GLU A 167 -0.04 14.43 -3.92
C GLU A 167 -0.19 13.88 -2.49
N TRP A 168 -0.66 12.63 -2.35
CA TRP A 168 -0.85 11.99 -1.04
C TRP A 168 0.41 12.04 -0.17
N PHE A 169 1.59 11.72 -0.73
CA PHE A 169 2.86 11.78 0.02
C PHE A 169 3.38 13.21 0.23
N ARG A 170 3.01 14.15 -0.64
CA ARG A 170 3.42 15.56 -0.57
C ARG A 170 2.72 16.31 0.57
N VAL A 171 1.44 16.00 0.80
CA VAL A 171 0.60 16.69 1.80
C VAL A 171 0.51 15.95 3.14
N CYS A 172 1.25 14.85 3.30
CA CYS A 172 1.28 14.10 4.56
C CYS A 172 1.92 14.92 5.68
N GLU A 173 1.15 15.18 6.73
CA GLU A 173 1.59 15.78 7.99
C GLU A 173 1.62 14.71 9.09
N ILE A 174 2.37 14.99 10.18
CA ILE A 174 2.57 13.99 11.23
C ILE A 174 1.26 13.63 11.93
N GLU A 175 0.39 14.60 12.17
CA GLU A 175 -0.92 14.43 12.81
C GLU A 175 -1.84 13.51 12.00
N PHE A 176 -1.79 13.64 10.66
CA PHE A 176 -2.53 12.74 9.78
C PHE A 176 -2.00 11.32 9.84
N ILE A 177 -0.68 11.13 9.85
CA ILE A 177 -0.04 9.82 9.96
C ILE A 177 -0.36 9.18 11.31
N GLU A 178 -0.22 9.90 12.41
CA GLU A 178 -0.55 9.41 13.75
C GLU A 178 -2.00 8.92 13.81
N SER A 179 -2.94 9.69 13.28
CA SER A 179 -4.34 9.29 13.14
C SER A 179 -4.51 8.03 12.31
N LEU A 180 -3.76 7.86 11.20
CA LEU A 180 -3.82 6.62 10.41
C LEU A 180 -3.38 5.40 11.22
N PHE A 181 -2.28 5.50 11.97
CA PHE A 181 -1.75 4.41 12.80
C PHE A 181 -2.65 4.09 14.00
N GLU A 182 -3.25 5.10 14.64
CA GLU A 182 -4.22 4.93 15.73
C GLU A 182 -5.50 4.22 15.29
N ASN A 183 -5.85 4.36 14.02
CA ASN A 183 -7.06 3.79 13.45
C ASN A 183 -6.85 2.39 12.82
N ILE A 184 -5.69 1.75 13.01
CA ILE A 184 -5.40 0.40 12.49
C ILE A 184 -6.15 -0.67 13.25
#